data_AF-A0A524GIV0-F1
#
_entry.id   AF-A0A524GIV0-F1
#
_cell.length_a   1.000
_cell.length_b   1.000
_cell.length_c   1.000
_cell.angle_alpha   90.00
_cell.angle_beta   90.00
_cell.angle_gamma   90.00
#
_symmetry.space_group_name_H-M   'P 1'
#
loop_
_entity.id
_entity.type
_entity.pdbx_description
1 polymer ?
#
loop_
_entity_poly.entity_id
_entity_poly.type
_entity_poly.pdbx_seq_one_letter_code
_entity_poly.pdbx_strand_id
1 'polypeptide(L)'
;MSLQHPHRMPCLVFANERGEIQDFPELEMAGRSGSWFLRPELTDLIPLPEGSELFVLPHRNPIGIDKETGDPVLLDTNPSDPNSGIQAVAAFMAPAHTAIFSAAFEKRSPDIDPLPLFAYTAVGWLDDRFWVCGFRSDEDIRQDSA
;
A
#
# COMPACT_ATOMS: atom_id res chain seq x y z
N MET A 1 23.56 3.05 1.34
CA MET A 1 22.72 4.11 1.94
C MET A 1 22.20 3.60 3.28
N SER A 2 22.00 4.46 4.30
CA SER A 2 21.33 4.01 5.53
C SER A 2 19.89 3.61 5.20
N LEU A 3 19.44 2.42 5.62
CA LEU A 3 18.02 2.09 5.59
C LEU A 3 17.27 3.19 6.34
N GLN A 4 16.27 3.78 5.69
CA GLN A 4 15.36 4.73 6.31
C GLN A 4 14.08 3.98 6.63
N HIS A 5 13.69 4.04 7.90
CA HIS A 5 12.39 3.56 8.37
C HIS A 5 11.59 4.77 8.85
N PRO A 6 10.25 4.74 8.76
CA PRO A 6 9.44 5.83 9.24
C PRO A 6 9.43 5.85 10.78
N HIS A 7 9.34 7.03 11.37
CA HIS A 7 9.30 7.19 12.84
C HIS A 7 7.90 6.92 13.44
N ARG A 8 6.88 6.85 12.60
CA ARG A 8 5.48 6.54 12.95
C ARG A 8 4.83 5.78 11.79
N MET A 9 3.68 5.16 12.02
CA MET A 9 3.02 4.39 10.99
C MET A 9 2.46 5.31 9.89
N PRO A 10 2.72 5.02 8.59
CA PRO A 10 2.04 5.70 7.49
C PRO A 10 0.54 5.45 7.51
N CYS A 11 -0.21 6.41 6.98
CA CYS A 11 -1.65 6.27 6.86
C CYS A 11 -2.03 5.50 5.60
N LEU A 12 -3.27 4.99 5.61
CA LEU A 12 -3.88 4.35 4.47
C LEU A 12 -3.90 5.31 3.27
N VAL A 13 -3.67 4.78 2.08
CA VAL A 13 -3.93 5.48 0.83
C VAL A 13 -4.98 4.75 0.02
N PHE A 14 -5.77 5.50 -0.73
CA PHE A 14 -6.77 4.98 -1.64
C PHE A 14 -6.83 5.84 -2.90
N ALA A 15 -7.48 5.37 -3.94
CA ALA A 15 -7.72 6.14 -5.15
C ALA A 15 -9.21 6.34 -5.42
N ASN A 16 -9.59 7.50 -5.94
CA ASN A 16 -10.94 7.72 -6.45
C ASN A 16 -11.11 7.08 -7.84
N GLU A 17 -12.29 7.24 -8.45
CA GLU A 17 -12.59 6.72 -9.80
C GLU A 17 -11.72 7.29 -10.91
N ARG A 18 -11.13 8.48 -10.72
CA ARG A 18 -10.19 9.09 -11.67
C ARG A 18 -8.76 8.56 -11.52
N GLY A 19 -8.51 7.74 -10.50
CA GLY A 19 -7.19 7.25 -10.15
C GLY A 19 -6.34 8.26 -9.38
N GLU A 20 -6.94 9.34 -8.88
CA GLU A 20 -6.24 10.29 -8.00
C GLU A 20 -6.07 9.65 -6.62
N ILE A 21 -4.83 9.55 -6.17
CA ILE A 21 -4.48 8.93 -4.89
C ILE A 21 -4.63 9.96 -3.77
N GLN A 22 -5.30 9.56 -2.71
CA GLN A 22 -5.59 10.36 -1.52
C GLN A 22 -5.14 9.57 -0.29
N ASP A 23 -4.57 10.27 0.68
CA ASP A 23 -4.29 9.72 2.00
C ASP A 23 -5.55 9.78 2.89
N PHE A 24 -5.66 8.83 3.81
CA PHE A 24 -6.71 8.79 4.82
C PHE A 24 -6.09 8.68 6.21
N PRO A 25 -5.76 9.82 6.84
CA PRO A 25 -5.03 9.87 8.10
C PRO A 25 -5.69 9.11 9.24
N GLU A 26 -6.99 8.88 9.22
CA GLU A 26 -7.77 8.22 10.26
C GLU A 26 -7.41 6.75 10.41
N LEU A 27 -6.99 6.08 9.33
CA LEU A 27 -6.54 4.69 9.34
C LEU A 27 -5.04 4.60 9.05
N GLU A 28 -4.38 3.66 9.72
CA GLU A 28 -3.00 3.28 9.39
C GLU A 28 -2.97 2.38 8.14
N MET A 29 -1.83 2.37 7.44
CA MET A 29 -1.62 1.45 6.34
C MET A 29 -1.67 -0.01 6.83
N ALA A 30 -2.21 -0.89 5.99
CA ALA A 30 -2.28 -2.33 6.27
C ALA A 30 -1.50 -3.13 5.23
N GLY A 31 -0.88 -4.21 5.68
CA GLY A 31 -0.31 -5.26 4.85
C GLY A 31 -1.18 -6.51 4.85
N ARG A 32 -1.09 -7.31 3.79
CA ARG A 32 -1.73 -8.61 3.69
C ARG A 32 -0.69 -9.73 3.68
N SER A 33 -0.92 -10.75 4.51
CA SER A 33 -0.20 -12.02 4.52
C SER A 33 -1.19 -13.18 4.41
N GLY A 34 -1.30 -13.76 3.22
CA GLY A 34 -2.29 -14.79 2.93
C GLY A 34 -3.72 -14.25 3.11
N SER A 35 -4.42 -14.74 4.13
CA SER A 35 -5.79 -14.31 4.49
C SER A 35 -5.85 -13.29 5.62
N TRP A 36 -4.70 -12.88 6.16
CA TRP A 36 -4.61 -11.97 7.30
C TRP A 36 -4.30 -10.56 6.84
N PHE A 37 -5.01 -9.59 7.40
CA PHE A 37 -4.68 -8.17 7.32
C PHE A 37 -3.98 -7.78 8.62
N LEU A 38 -2.82 -7.14 8.47
CA LEU A 38 -1.90 -6.89 9.57
C LEU A 38 -1.38 -5.47 9.50
N ARG A 39 -1.12 -4.90 10.68
CA ARG A 39 -0.30 -3.72 10.83
C ARG A 39 1.17 -4.12 10.63
N PRO A 40 1.90 -3.56 9.63
CA PRO A 40 3.33 -3.82 9.49
C PRO A 40 4.13 -3.30 10.69
N GLU A 41 5.33 -3.80 10.90
CA GLU A 41 6.29 -3.14 11.80
C GLU A 41 6.95 -1.95 11.09
N LEU A 42 7.39 -0.93 11.82
CA LEU A 42 8.09 0.21 11.19
C LEU A 42 9.38 -0.23 10.48
N THR A 43 10.02 -1.29 10.97
CA THR A 43 11.21 -1.89 10.35
C THR A 43 10.91 -2.65 9.06
N ASP A 44 9.64 -2.96 8.78
CA ASP A 44 9.22 -3.58 7.51
C ASP A 44 9.04 -2.53 6.40
N LEU A 45 9.09 -1.24 6.75
CA LEU A 45 8.76 -0.15 5.85
C LEU A 45 10.01 0.57 5.36
N ILE A 46 10.12 0.71 4.04
CA ILE A 46 11.12 1.53 3.37
C ILE A 46 10.42 2.63 2.57
N PRO A 47 11.10 3.76 2.24
CA PRO A 47 10.59 4.68 1.25
C PRO A 47 10.34 3.94 -0.06
N LEU A 48 9.28 4.30 -0.77
CA LEU A 48 9.02 3.75 -2.10
C LEU A 48 10.30 3.90 -2.96
N PRO A 49 10.91 2.79 -3.44
CA PRO A 49 12.15 2.88 -4.20
C PRO A 49 11.96 3.71 -5.48
N GLU A 50 12.99 4.47 -5.85
CA GLU A 50 12.97 5.19 -7.12
C GLU A 50 12.84 4.23 -8.31
N GLY A 51 12.05 4.61 -9.32
CA GLY A 51 11.71 3.74 -10.44
C GLY A 51 10.57 2.74 -10.17
N SER A 52 9.97 2.77 -8.97
CA SER A 52 8.74 2.02 -8.67
C SER A 52 7.51 2.69 -9.28
N GLU A 53 6.43 1.91 -9.41
CA GLU A 53 5.13 2.38 -9.90
C GLU A 53 4.03 2.17 -8.86
N LEU A 54 2.98 3.01 -8.91
CA LEU A 54 1.77 2.83 -8.13
C LEU A 54 0.64 2.32 -9.02
N PHE A 55 -0.13 1.37 -8.51
CA PHE A 55 -1.27 0.79 -9.20
C PHE A 55 -2.55 1.02 -8.41
N VAL A 56 -3.55 1.55 -9.11
CA VAL A 56 -4.95 1.51 -8.66
C VAL A 56 -5.46 0.10 -8.91
N LEU A 57 -6.21 -0.46 -7.95
CA LEU A 57 -6.75 -1.80 -8.01
C LEU A 57 -8.27 -1.75 -8.22
N PRO A 58 -8.77 -1.89 -9.46
CA PRO A 58 -10.19 -1.79 -9.73
C PRO A 58 -11.02 -2.81 -8.97
N HIS A 59 -12.21 -2.38 -8.56
CA HIS A 59 -13.21 -3.18 -7.85
C HIS A 59 -12.70 -3.83 -6.54
N ARG A 60 -11.67 -3.25 -5.94
CA ARG A 60 -11.08 -3.69 -4.67
C ARG A 60 -11.12 -2.54 -3.69
N ASN A 61 -11.72 -2.76 -2.53
CA ASN A 61 -11.83 -1.79 -1.46
C ASN A 61 -10.59 -1.90 -0.56
N PRO A 62 -9.96 -0.78 -0.19
CA PRO A 62 -8.79 -0.78 0.68
C PRO A 62 -9.15 -1.25 2.09
N ILE A 63 -8.21 -1.94 2.73
CA ILE A 63 -8.21 -2.23 4.16
C ILE A 63 -7.18 -1.31 4.83
N GLY A 64 -7.58 -0.64 5.90
CA GLY A 64 -6.67 0.05 6.82
C GLY A 64 -6.65 -0.63 8.19
N ILE A 65 -5.83 -0.14 9.11
CA ILE A 65 -5.83 -0.55 10.52
C ILE A 65 -6.38 0.59 11.37
N ASP A 66 -7.31 0.27 12.26
CA ASP A 66 -7.80 1.21 13.28
C ASP A 66 -6.70 1.47 14.32
N LYS A 67 -6.46 2.75 14.64
CA LYS A 67 -5.37 3.16 15.54
C LYS A 67 -5.62 2.82 17.00
N GLU A 68 -6.89 2.76 17.41
CA GLU A 68 -7.27 2.54 18.80
C GLU A 68 -7.38 1.05 19.09
N THR A 69 -8.03 0.29 18.21
CA THR A 69 -8.28 -1.14 18.41
C THR A 69 -7.19 -2.03 17.82
N GLY A 70 -6.50 -1.56 16.77
CA GLY A 70 -5.55 -2.38 16.00
C GLY A 70 -6.24 -3.35 15.03
N ASP A 71 -7.56 -3.26 14.87
CA ASP A 71 -8.30 -4.15 14.00
C ASP A 71 -8.27 -3.70 12.52
N PRO A 72 -8.32 -4.65 11.57
CA PRO A 72 -8.51 -4.31 10.16
C PRO A 72 -9.89 -3.70 9.90
N VAL A 73 -9.91 -2.57 9.20
CA VAL A 73 -11.12 -1.83 8.81
C VAL A 73 -11.23 -1.77 7.29
N LEU A 74 -12.39 -2.20 6.78
CA LEU A 74 -12.75 -2.04 5.38
C LEU A 74 -13.25 -0.62 5.11
N LEU A 75 -12.61 0.07 4.16
CA LEU A 75 -13.08 1.36 3.68
C LEU A 75 -13.78 1.16 2.34
N ASP A 76 -15.11 1.17 2.36
CA ASP A 76 -15.97 0.90 1.19
C ASP A 76 -16.57 2.16 0.54
N THR A 77 -16.41 3.30 1.20
CA THR A 77 -16.93 4.60 0.78
C THR A 77 -15.83 5.65 0.91
N ASN A 78 -15.70 6.54 -0.07
CA ASN A 78 -14.74 7.65 0.03
C ASN A 78 -15.20 8.65 1.11
N PRO A 79 -14.36 8.95 2.12
CA PRO A 79 -14.70 9.87 3.21
C PRO A 79 -14.92 11.33 2.77
N SER A 80 -14.25 11.77 1.70
CA SER A 80 -14.29 13.16 1.21
C SER A 80 -15.41 13.40 0.21
N ASP A 81 -15.68 12.41 -0.66
CA ASP A 81 -16.78 12.47 -1.63
C ASP A 81 -17.36 11.06 -1.83
N PRO A 82 -18.47 10.71 -1.15
CA PRO A 82 -19.10 9.39 -1.23
C PRO A 82 -19.46 8.94 -2.66
N ASN A 83 -19.59 9.86 -3.63
CA ASN A 83 -19.95 9.53 -5.01
C ASN A 83 -18.75 9.29 -5.92
N SER A 84 -17.52 9.56 -5.45
CA SER A 84 -16.30 9.46 -6.26
C SER A 84 -15.69 8.05 -6.32
N GLY A 85 -16.31 7.08 -5.63
CA GLY A 85 -15.82 5.72 -5.48
C GLY A 85 -14.51 5.61 -4.70
N ILE A 86 -14.13 4.37 -4.35
CA ILE A 86 -12.89 4.10 -3.62
C ILE A 86 -12.19 2.83 -4.07
N GLN A 87 -10.92 2.92 -4.43
CA GLN A 87 -10.13 1.81 -4.95
C GLN A 87 -8.86 1.64 -4.12
N ALA A 88 -8.50 0.40 -3.83
CA ALA A 88 -7.24 0.09 -3.17
C ALA A 88 -6.05 0.49 -4.07
N VAL A 89 -4.94 0.83 -3.43
CA VAL A 89 -3.68 1.18 -4.10
C VAL A 89 -2.60 0.21 -3.67
N ALA A 90 -1.72 -0.15 -4.61
CA ALA A 90 -0.55 -0.97 -4.38
C ALA A 90 0.68 -0.33 -5.01
N ALA A 91 1.86 -0.72 -4.56
CA ALA A 91 3.12 -0.39 -5.20
C ALA A 91 3.71 -1.61 -5.93
N PHE A 92 4.23 -1.40 -7.12
CA PHE A 92 5.14 -2.31 -7.79
C PHE A 92 6.56 -1.76 -7.62
N MET A 93 7.29 -2.36 -6.68
CA MET A 93 8.62 -1.88 -6.32
C MET A 93 9.62 -2.10 -7.46
N ALA A 94 10.53 -1.15 -7.62
CA ALA A 94 11.68 -1.27 -8.50
C ALA A 94 12.47 -2.56 -8.21
N PRO A 95 13.22 -3.08 -9.20
CA PRO A 95 14.11 -4.22 -9.00
C PRO A 95 15.07 -4.05 -7.81
N ALA A 96 15.70 -5.15 -7.41
CA ALA A 96 16.51 -5.27 -6.19
C ALA A 96 15.74 -5.23 -4.84
N HIS A 97 14.41 -5.09 -4.86
CA HIS A 97 13.58 -5.06 -3.65
C HIS A 97 12.67 -6.29 -3.56
N THR A 98 12.38 -6.70 -2.32
CA THR A 98 11.49 -7.83 -2.02
C THR A 98 10.36 -7.38 -1.11
N ALA A 99 9.13 -7.68 -1.52
CA ALA A 99 7.92 -7.35 -0.76
C ALA A 99 7.78 -8.26 0.46
N ILE A 100 7.42 -7.67 1.60
CA ILE A 100 7.10 -8.40 2.84
C ILE A 100 5.59 -8.68 2.90
N PHE A 101 4.78 -7.66 2.60
CA PHE A 101 3.33 -7.76 2.59
C PHE A 101 2.75 -7.29 1.25
N SER A 102 1.71 -7.97 0.79
CA SER A 102 0.92 -7.49 -0.34
C SER A 102 -0.08 -6.44 0.09
N ALA A 103 -0.62 -5.68 -0.87
CA ALA A 103 -1.64 -4.68 -0.61
C ALA A 103 -2.86 -5.30 0.09
N ALA A 104 -3.31 -4.64 1.15
CA ALA A 104 -4.47 -5.05 1.91
C ALA A 104 -5.75 -4.51 1.25
N PHE A 105 -6.54 -5.43 0.69
CA PHE A 105 -7.81 -5.11 0.07
C PHE A 105 -8.78 -6.28 0.18
N GLU A 106 -10.07 -5.95 0.06
CA GLU A 106 -11.13 -6.91 -0.21
C GLU A 106 -11.75 -6.68 -1.58
N LYS A 107 -12.15 -7.78 -2.23
CA LYS A 107 -12.88 -7.70 -3.49
C LYS A 107 -14.30 -7.22 -3.21
N ARG A 108 -14.82 -6.29 -4.02
CA ARG A 108 -16.23 -5.85 -3.91
C ARG A 108 -17.23 -6.96 -4.22
N SER A 109 -16.84 -7.93 -5.04
CA SER A 109 -17.62 -9.12 -5.35
C SER A 109 -16.69 -10.30 -5.71
N PRO A 110 -17.15 -11.56 -5.63
CA PRO A 110 -16.33 -12.71 -6.00
C PRO A 110 -15.99 -12.76 -7.50
N ASP A 111 -16.86 -12.20 -8.35
CA ASP A 111 -16.84 -12.33 -9.81
C ASP A 111 -16.05 -11.23 -10.54
N ILE A 112 -15.15 -10.52 -9.85
CA ILE A 112 -14.31 -9.49 -10.49
C ILE A 112 -13.12 -10.11 -11.22
N ASP A 113 -12.68 -9.42 -12.28
CA ASP A 113 -11.51 -9.82 -13.04
C ASP A 113 -10.24 -9.95 -12.16
N PRO A 114 -9.40 -10.97 -12.43
CA PRO A 114 -8.11 -11.08 -11.76
C PRO A 114 -7.23 -9.89 -12.12
N LEU A 115 -6.37 -9.50 -11.18
CA LEU A 115 -5.31 -8.54 -11.49
C LEU A 115 -4.25 -9.21 -12.38
N PRO A 116 -3.54 -8.45 -13.23
CA PRO A 116 -2.31 -8.91 -13.87
C PRO A 116 -1.31 -9.49 -12.86
N LEU A 117 -0.37 -10.32 -13.31
CA LEU A 117 0.58 -10.98 -12.41
C LEU A 117 1.75 -10.05 -12.03
N PHE A 118 1.47 -9.03 -11.21
CA PHE A 118 2.48 -8.14 -10.63
C PHE A 118 2.63 -8.35 -9.11
N ALA A 119 3.75 -7.85 -8.57
CA ALA A 119 3.99 -7.81 -7.14
C ALA A 119 3.30 -6.60 -6.50
N TYR A 120 2.03 -6.76 -6.11
CA TYR A 120 1.22 -5.72 -5.49
C TYR A 120 1.59 -5.54 -4.02
N THR A 121 2.57 -4.69 -3.73
CA THR A 121 3.10 -4.44 -2.38
C THR A 121 2.20 -3.44 -1.64
N ALA A 122 2.04 -3.64 -0.33
CA ALA A 122 1.36 -2.67 0.52
C ALA A 122 2.08 -1.31 0.51
N VAL A 123 1.29 -0.23 0.46
CA VAL A 123 1.77 1.15 0.37
C VAL A 123 0.96 2.05 1.28
N GLY A 124 1.61 3.03 1.90
CA GLY A 124 1.01 4.07 2.72
C GLY A 124 1.69 5.41 2.50
N TRP A 125 1.13 6.47 3.10
CA TRP A 125 1.64 7.84 2.97
C TRP A 125 2.03 8.43 4.32
N LEU A 126 3.18 9.09 4.37
CA LEU A 126 3.66 9.77 5.56
C LEU A 126 4.71 10.82 5.22
N ASP A 127 4.57 12.02 5.77
CA ASP A 127 5.57 13.09 5.70
C ASP A 127 6.06 13.33 4.25
N ASP A 128 5.10 13.60 3.36
CA ASP A 128 5.28 13.92 1.94
C ASP A 128 5.94 12.82 1.09
N ARG A 129 5.84 11.54 1.50
CA ARG A 129 6.32 10.42 0.69
C ARG A 129 5.54 9.12 0.89
N PHE A 130 5.63 8.26 -0.12
CA PHE A 130 5.14 6.89 -0.05
C PHE A 130 6.11 5.97 0.68
N TRP A 131 5.55 5.05 1.44
CA TRP A 131 6.24 4.00 2.18
C TRP A 131 5.66 2.65 1.79
N VAL A 132 6.51 1.64 1.66
CA VAL A 132 6.12 0.30 1.21
C VAL A 132 6.66 -0.80 2.12
N CYS A 133 5.92 -1.90 2.21
CA CYS A 133 6.34 -3.08 2.97
C CYS A 133 7.37 -3.90 2.19
N GLY A 134 8.65 -3.66 2.44
CA GLY A 134 9.71 -4.33 1.71
C GLY A 134 11.12 -4.01 2.20
N PHE A 135 12.09 -4.72 1.65
CA PHE A 135 13.50 -4.47 1.91
C PHE A 135 14.30 -4.64 0.61
N ARG A 136 15.50 -4.05 0.56
CA ARG A 136 16.44 -4.28 -0.53
C ARG A 136 17.13 -5.63 -0.33
N SER A 137 16.99 -6.53 -1.30
CA SER A 137 17.56 -7.88 -1.25
C SER A 137 18.79 -8.05 -2.15
N ASP A 138 18.98 -7.18 -3.15
CA ASP A 138 20.18 -7.16 -4.01
C ASP A 138 20.95 -5.83 -3.79
N GLU A 139 22.15 -5.89 -3.23
CA GLU A 139 22.98 -4.71 -2.95
C GLU A 139 23.71 -4.17 -4.20
N ASP A 140 23.62 -4.85 -5.35
CA ASP A 140 24.27 -4.40 -6.58
C ASP A 140 23.57 -3.15 -7.17
N ILE A 141 24.36 -2.15 -7.55
CA ILE A 141 23.89 -0.87 -8.11
C ILE A 141 23.32 -1.00 -9.53
N ARG A 142 23.49 -2.14 -10.19
CA ARG A 142 23.00 -2.38 -11.57
C ARG A 142 21.49 -2.19 -11.75
N GLN A 143 20.73 -2.28 -10.66
CA GLN A 143 19.28 -2.12 -10.61
C GLN A 143 18.85 -0.72 -10.15
N ASP A 144 19.80 0.15 -9.81
CA ASP A 144 19.50 1.50 -9.35
C ASP A 144 19.04 2.38 -10.52
N SER A 145 18.11 3.30 -10.24
CA SER A 145 17.73 4.34 -11.20
C SER A 145 18.94 5.20 -11.57
N ALA A 146 18.99 5.64 -12.83
CA ALA A 146 20.09 6.45 -13.38
C ALA A 146 20.02 7.91 -12.96
#